data_AF-A0AAP7IGL1-F1
#
_entry.id   AF-A0AAP7IGL1-F1
#
_cell.length_a   1.000
_cell.length_b   1.000
_cell.length_c   1.000
_cell.angle_alpha   90.00
_cell.angle_beta   90.00
_cell.angle_gamma   90.00
#
_symmetry.space_group_name_H-M   'P 1'
#
loop_
_entity.id
_entity.type
_entity.pdbx_description
1 polymer ?
#
loop_
_entity_poly.entity_id
_entity_poly.type
_entity_poly.pdbx_seq_one_letter_code
_entity_poly.pdbx_strand_id
1 'polypeptide(L)' 'MNEETIKVRYDITYEKTMIVPAHVNEEDYEIEERIGNHMFQHMDDYTDAEVTGYSEPTIIDRGF' A
#
# COMPACT_ATOMS: atom_id res chain seq x y z
N MET A 1 0.00 -7.12 34.93
CA MET A 1 0.46 -7.31 33.53
C MET A 1 1.67 -6.41 33.36
N ASN A 2 2.75 -6.90 32.75
CA ASN A 2 3.90 -6.08 32.41
C ASN A 2 3.77 -5.69 30.93
N GLU A 3 4.05 -4.43 30.61
CA GLU A 3 4.06 -3.94 29.24
C GLU A 3 5.42 -4.25 28.60
N GLU A 4 5.43 -4.71 27.35
CA GLU A 4 6.61 -5.01 26.55
C GLU A 4 6.49 -4.27 25.21
N THR A 5 7.61 -3.76 24.69
CA THR A 5 7.65 -3.14 23.35
C THR A 5 8.11 -4.19 22.34
N ILE A 6 7.28 -4.48 21.33
CA ILE A 6 7.59 -5.43 20.25
C ILE A 6 7.53 -4.74 18.89
N LYS A 7 8.41 -5.13 17.97
CA LYS A 7 8.32 -4.73 16.56
C LYS A 7 7.68 -5.86 15.77
N VAL A 8 6.61 -5.54 15.06
CA VAL A 8 5.92 -6.48 14.16
C VAL A 8 6.06 -6.04 12.70
N ARG A 9 6.01 -7.00 11.79
CA ARG A 9 5.90 -6.80 10.35
C ARG A 9 4.64 -7.50 9.86
N TYR A 10 3.89 -6.82 9.02
CA TYR A 10 2.73 -7.33 8.30
C TYR A 10 2.59 -6.51 7.02
N ASP A 11 1.85 -7.07 6.07
CA ASP A 11 1.50 -6.42 4.82
C ASP A 11 0.04 -6.00 4.88
N ILE A 12 -0.28 -4.85 4.29
CA ILE A 12 -1.64 -4.35 4.16
C ILE A 12 -1.95 -4.20 2.67
N THR A 13 -3.11 -4.72 2.27
CA THR A 13 -3.64 -4.54 0.93
C THR A 13 -4.63 -3.39 0.94
N TYR A 14 -4.42 -2.46 0.02
CA TYR A 14 -5.26 -1.29 -0.19
C TYR A 14 -5.90 -1.37 -1.58
N GLU A 15 -7.17 -0.98 -1.67
CA GLU A 15 -7.87 -0.79 -2.94
C GLU A 15 -8.39 0.64 -3.04
N LYS A 16 -8.07 1.30 -4.15
CA LYS A 16 -8.47 2.70 -4.41
C LYS A 16 -9.22 2.80 -5.73
N THR A 17 -10.43 3.33 -5.67
CA THR A 17 -11.13 3.80 -6.87
C THR A 17 -10.73 5.24 -7.14
N MET A 18 -10.22 5.52 -8.34
CA MET A 18 -9.80 6.87 -8.73
C MET A 18 -10.14 7.16 -10.18
N ILE A 19 -10.29 8.45 -10.50
CA ILE A 19 -10.47 8.92 -11.88
C ILE A 19 -9.09 9.24 -12.42
N VAL A 20 -8.72 8.60 -13.53
CA VAL A 20 -7.47 8.89 -14.24
C VAL A 20 -7.77 9.43 -15.65
N PRO A 21 -6.97 10.38 -16.16
CA PRO A 21 -7.03 10.72 -17.56
C PRO A 21 -6.64 9.48 -18.37
N ALA A 22 -7.47 9.13 -19.36
CA ALA A 22 -7.22 8.04 -20.28
C ALA A 22 -7.33 8.52 -21.74
N HIS A 23 -6.40 8.11 -22.59
CA HIS A 23 -6.42 8.40 -24.02
C HIS A 23 -7.20 7.33 -24.81
N VAL A 24 -7.63 7.68 -26.04
CA VAL A 24 -8.34 6.73 -26.91
C VAL A 24 -7.36 5.63 -27.34
N ASN A 25 -7.72 4.38 -27.06
CA ASN A 25 -6.87 3.19 -27.26
C ASN A 25 -5.61 3.13 -26.39
N GLU A 26 -5.55 3.88 -25.28
CA GLU A 26 -4.50 3.68 -24.28
C GLU A 26 -4.62 2.27 -23.68
N GLU A 27 -3.50 1.56 -23.61
CA GLU A 27 -3.48 0.21 -23.03
C GLU A 27 -3.40 0.29 -21.51
N ASP A 28 -4.00 -0.69 -20.82
CA ASP A 28 -4.03 -0.72 -19.35
C ASP A 28 -2.63 -0.62 -18.73
N TYR A 29 -1.63 -1.26 -19.34
CA TYR A 29 -0.24 -1.24 -18.85
C TYR A 29 0.37 0.17 -18.84
N GLU A 30 -0.03 1.06 -19.77
CA GLU A 30 0.46 2.44 -19.83
C GLU A 30 -0.12 3.28 -18.69
N ILE A 31 -1.40 3.01 -18.35
CA ILE A 31 -2.08 3.62 -17.22
C ILE A 31 -1.47 3.12 -15.91
N GLU A 32 -1.23 1.81 -15.79
CA GLU A 32 -0.58 1.18 -14.63
C GLU A 32 0.84 1.74 -14.42
N GLU A 33 1.65 1.88 -15.48
CA GLU A 33 2.98 2.45 -15.39
C GLU A 33 2.95 3.90 -14.89
N ARG A 34 2.03 4.73 -15.41
CA ARG A 34 1.84 6.11 -14.94
C ARG A 34 1.44 6.17 -13.47
N ILE A 35 0.50 5.32 -13.06
CA ILE A 35 0.06 5.22 -11.66
C ILE A 35 1.22 4.76 -10.79
N GLY A 36 1.96 3.71 -11.17
CA GLY A 36 3.10 3.20 -10.41
C GLY A 36 4.20 4.24 -10.22
N ASN A 37 4.52 5.01 -11.26
CA ASN A 37 5.47 6.12 -11.17
C ASN A 37 5.00 7.24 -10.23
N HIS A 38 3.69 7.55 -10.23
CA HIS A 38 3.11 8.52 -9.31
C HIS A 38 3.10 8.00 -7.86
N MET A 39 2.72 6.73 -7.64
CA MET A 39 2.75 6.06 -6.34
C MET A 39 4.13 6.10 -5.71
N PHE A 40 5.18 5.87 -6.49
CA PHE A 40 6.56 5.90 -5.99
C PHE A 40 6.95 7.27 -5.40
N GLN A 41 6.40 8.36 -5.94
CA GLN A 41 6.68 9.73 -5.49
C GLN A 41 5.70 10.23 -4.43
N HIS A 42 4.49 9.65 -4.39
CA HIS A 42 3.35 10.12 -3.59
C HIS A 42 2.68 8.97 -2.82
N MET A 43 3.48 8.13 -2.16
CA MET A 43 2.98 6.92 -1.51
C MET A 43 1.85 7.18 -0.51
N ASP A 44 1.93 8.28 0.24
CA ASP A 44 0.92 8.65 1.25
C ASP A 44 -0.48 8.79 0.63
N ASP A 45 -0.59 9.32 -0.59
CA ASP A 45 -1.84 9.50 -1.33
C ASP A 45 -2.52 8.18 -1.73
N TYR A 46 -1.85 7.03 -1.56
CA TYR A 46 -2.41 5.71 -1.86
C TYR A 46 -2.64 4.87 -0.60
N THR A 47 -2.13 5.32 0.55
CA THR A 47 -2.32 4.66 1.85
C THR A 47 -3.57 5.13 2.61
N ASP A 48 -4.24 6.16 2.12
CA ASP A 48 -5.55 6.64 2.59
C ASP A 48 -6.75 5.80 2.08
N ALA A 49 -6.47 4.81 1.24
CA ALA A 49 -7.44 3.97 0.58
C ALA A 49 -8.09 2.95 1.53
N GLU A 50 -9.13 2.27 1.03
CA GLU A 50 -9.81 1.24 1.80
C GLU A 50 -8.90 0.02 1.98
N VAL A 51 -8.75 -0.43 3.22
CA VAL A 51 -8.01 -1.66 3.55
C VAL A 51 -8.91 -2.85 3.27
N THR A 52 -8.53 -3.68 2.31
CA THR A 52 -9.30 -4.88 1.94
C THR A 52 -8.71 -6.18 2.48
N GLY A 53 -7.46 -6.14 2.96
CA GLY A 53 -6.80 -7.30 3.54
C GLY A 53 -5.54 -6.96 4.32
N TYR A 54 -5.13 -7.91 5.16
CA TYR A 54 -3.88 -7.84 5.91
C TYR A 54 -3.31 -9.25 6.13
N SER A 55 -1.98 -9.36 6.20
CA SER A 55 -1.31 -10.61 6.53
C SER A 55 -1.20 -10.81 8.05
N GLU A 56 -0.95 -12.05 8.47
CA GLU A 56 -0.67 -12.33 9.88
C GLU A 56 0.62 -11.62 10.34
N PRO A 57 0.60 -10.93 11.50
CA PRO A 57 1.77 -10.20 11.96
C PRO A 57 2.87 -11.14 12.42
N THR A 58 4.09 -10.86 11.96
CA THR A 58 5.31 -11.54 12.39
C THR A 58 6.09 -10.64 13.35
N ILE A 59 6.41 -11.13 14.55
CA ILE A 59 7.32 -10.40 15.47
C ILE A 59 8.74 -10.48 14.89
N ILE A 60 9.35 -9.33 14.67
CA ILE A 60 10.70 -9.22 14.10
C ILE A 60 11.74 -8.70 15.10
N ASP A 61 11.32 -8.08 16.19
CA ASP A 61 12.21 -7.65 17.27
C ASP A 61 11.46 -7.52 18.61
N ARG A 62 12.17 -7.79 19.71
CA ARG A 62 11.72 -7.63 21.10
C ARG A 62 12.69 -6.82 21.97
N GLY A 63 13.72 -6.21 21.36
CA GLY A 63 14.66 -5.33 22.06
C GLY A 63 15.74 -6.03 22.89
N PHE A 64 16.20 -7.21 22.47
CA PHE A 64 17.31 -7.95 23.10
C PHE A 64 18.62 -7.83 22.32
#